data_AF-K9PQ28-F1
#
_entry.id   AF-K9PQ28-F1
#
_cell.length_a   1.000
_cell.length_b   1.000
_cell.length_c   1.000
_cell.angle_alpha   90.00
_cell.angle_beta   90.00
_cell.angle_gamma   90.00
#
_symmetry.space_group_name_H-M   'P 1'
#
loop_
_entity.id
_entity.type
_entity.pdbx_description
1 polymer ?
#
loop_
_entity_poly.entity_id
_entity_poly.type
_entity_poly.pdbx_seq_one_letter_code
_entity_poly.pdbx_strand_id
1 'polypeptide(L)'
;MARNLQLGIESNWALQYSDSFPAVSFLNDAAGNPIYEKITEIHVPVVFDKPIIAVSITTTVPLGKIWKYAGYLSRSLTTGLGASFTGERERLFLGKFNLIVFNDLNINYFVSIQVPKWFISANIAIYQYEGTDTTTIESKIDALNELIGG
;
A
#
# COMPACT_ATOMS: atom_id res chain seq x y z
N MET A 1 -11.46 -9.33 16.74
CA MET A 1 -12.76 -8.97 16.12
C MET A 1 -12.71 -9.43 14.67
N ALA A 2 -13.75 -10.09 14.16
CA ALA A 2 -13.81 -10.49 12.75
C ALA A 2 -14.51 -9.38 11.96
N ARG A 3 -13.86 -8.87 10.91
CA ARG A 3 -14.43 -7.91 9.95
C ARG A 3 -14.97 -8.68 8.75
N ASN A 4 -16.18 -8.39 8.33
CA ASN A 4 -16.75 -8.94 7.10
C ASN A 4 -16.46 -7.97 5.96
N LEU A 5 -15.56 -8.37 5.08
CA LEU A 5 -15.08 -7.56 3.96
C LEU A 5 -15.34 -8.29 2.64
N GLN A 6 -15.95 -7.61 1.68
CA GLN A 6 -16.15 -8.12 0.32
C GLN A 6 -14.95 -7.77 -0.57
N LEU A 7 -13.78 -8.34 -0.25
CA LEU A 7 -12.50 -8.02 -0.89
C LEU A 7 -12.40 -8.49 -2.35
N GLY A 8 -13.19 -9.50 -2.73
CA GLY A 8 -13.21 -10.07 -4.08
C GLY A 8 -14.03 -9.29 -5.11
N ILE A 9 -14.70 -8.21 -4.70
CA ILE A 9 -15.50 -7.37 -5.59
C ILE A 9 -14.65 -6.18 -6.04
N GLU A 10 -14.36 -6.11 -7.33
CA GLU A 10 -13.51 -5.05 -7.90
C GLU A 10 -14.08 -3.65 -7.70
N SER A 11 -15.40 -3.47 -7.81
CA SER A 11 -16.07 -2.17 -7.61
C SER A 11 -15.93 -1.61 -6.19
N ASN A 12 -15.52 -2.43 -5.22
CA ASN A 12 -15.24 -1.99 -3.87
C ASN A 12 -13.82 -1.40 -3.72
N TRP A 13 -13.03 -1.36 -4.79
CA TRP A 13 -11.67 -0.81 -4.78
C TRP A 13 -11.59 0.44 -5.65
N ALA A 14 -11.21 1.56 -5.03
CA ALA A 14 -10.95 2.81 -5.74
C ALA A 14 -9.44 3.01 -5.90
N LEU A 15 -8.97 3.22 -7.14
CA LEU A 15 -7.59 3.60 -7.39
C LEU A 15 -7.36 5.02 -6.86
N GLN A 16 -6.44 5.17 -5.91
CA GLN A 16 -6.12 6.46 -5.30
C GLN A 16 -4.85 7.07 -5.88
N TYR A 17 -3.86 6.23 -6.22
CA TYR A 17 -2.57 6.69 -6.71
C TYR A 17 -1.96 5.66 -7.66
N SER A 18 -1.41 6.12 -8.78
CA SER A 18 -0.56 5.30 -9.64
C SER A 18 0.50 6.13 -10.33
N ASP A 19 1.74 5.66 -10.27
CA ASP A 19 2.88 6.36 -10.86
C ASP A 19 4.05 5.40 -11.13
N SER A 20 5.01 5.86 -11.94
CA SER A 20 6.19 5.11 -12.35
C SER A 20 7.47 5.88 -12.06
N PHE A 21 8.39 5.23 -11.36
CA PHE A 21 9.65 5.80 -10.92
C PHE A 21 10.82 5.07 -11.59
N PRO A 22 11.43 5.63 -12.64
CA PRO A 22 12.66 5.09 -13.20
C PRO A 22 13.86 5.43 -12.31
N ALA A 23 14.83 4.51 -12.20
CA ALA A 23 16.11 4.82 -11.59
C ALA A 23 16.96 5.68 -12.54
N VAL A 24 17.70 6.63 -11.99
CA VAL A 24 18.61 7.50 -12.76
C VAL A 24 19.94 6.76 -12.96
N SER A 25 20.45 6.74 -14.19
CA SER A 25 21.82 6.27 -14.47
C SER A 25 22.78 7.47 -14.54
N PHE A 26 23.95 7.34 -13.92
CA PHE A 26 24.93 8.44 -13.85
C PHE A 26 26.30 8.09 -14.45
N LEU A 27 26.65 6.82 -14.56
CA LEU A 27 27.89 6.32 -15.15
C LEU A 27 27.67 4.93 -15.76
N ASN A 28 28.60 4.48 -16.60
CA ASN A 28 28.70 3.08 -17.00
C ASN A 28 29.86 2.42 -16.24
N ASP A 29 29.71 1.13 -15.93
CA ASP A 29 30.78 0.31 -15.37
C ASP A 29 31.89 0.06 -16.40
N ALA A 30 32.99 -0.58 -15.98
CA ALA A 30 34.11 -0.93 -16.86
C ALA A 30 33.73 -1.87 -18.02
N ALA A 31 32.55 -2.52 -17.95
CA ALA A 31 32.00 -3.39 -18.98
C ALA A 31 30.94 -2.68 -19.86
N GLY A 32 30.70 -1.38 -19.65
CA GLY A 32 29.73 -0.59 -20.40
C GLY A 32 28.28 -0.68 -19.91
N ASN A 33 28.00 -1.36 -18.79
CA ASN A 33 26.65 -1.44 -18.24
C ASN A 33 26.32 -0.18 -17.42
N PRO A 34 25.11 0.38 -17.52
CA PRO A 34 24.70 1.53 -16.73
C PRO A 34 24.67 1.21 -15.24
N ILE A 35 25.29 2.08 -14.45
CA ILE A 35 25.22 2.10 -12.99
C ILE A 35 24.04 2.99 -12.62
N TYR A 36 23.05 2.38 -11.96
CA TYR A 36 21.85 3.05 -11.50
C TYR A 36 22.01 3.56 -10.07
N GLU A 37 21.53 4.77 -9.82
CA GLU A 37 21.30 5.26 -8.47
C GLU A 37 20.08 4.57 -7.87
N LYS A 38 20.07 4.40 -6.54
CA LYS A 38 18.92 3.87 -5.83
C LYS A 38 17.72 4.81 -6.01
N ILE A 39 16.54 4.25 -6.21
CA ILE A 39 15.29 5.01 -6.10
C ILE A 39 15.13 5.44 -4.65
N THR A 40 14.97 6.75 -4.42
CA THR A 40 14.72 7.33 -3.09
C THR A 40 13.36 6.89 -2.55
N GLU A 41 13.11 7.14 -1.27
CA GLU A 41 11.79 6.87 -0.70
C GLU A 41 10.72 7.64 -1.48
N ILE A 42 9.68 6.91 -1.91
CA ILE A 42 8.58 7.44 -2.70
C ILE A 42 7.51 7.92 -1.73
N HIS A 43 7.29 9.23 -1.67
CA HIS A 43 6.21 9.82 -0.88
C HIS A 43 4.95 9.93 -1.73
N VAL A 44 3.88 9.27 -1.30
CA VAL A 44 2.61 9.29 -2.02
C VAL A 44 1.85 10.58 -1.63
N PRO A 45 1.53 11.46 -2.58
CA PRO A 45 0.92 12.76 -2.29
C PRO A 45 -0.60 12.65 -2.12
N VAL A 46 -1.09 11.55 -1.54
CA VAL A 46 -2.50 11.26 -1.33
C VAL A 46 -2.75 11.00 0.15
N VAL A 47 -3.81 11.62 0.66
CA VAL A 47 -4.32 11.37 2.00
C VAL A 47 -5.30 10.21 1.93
N PHE A 48 -5.05 9.18 2.72
CA PHE A 48 -5.93 8.04 2.87
C PHE A 48 -6.74 8.19 4.15
N ASP A 49 -8.04 7.93 4.09
CA ASP A 49 -8.99 8.05 5.20
C ASP A 49 -9.61 6.70 5.59
N LYS A 50 -9.35 5.64 4.80
CA LYS A 50 -9.79 4.26 5.10
C LYS A 50 -8.64 3.38 5.59
N PRO A 51 -8.90 2.44 6.50
CA PRO A 51 -7.88 1.58 7.08
C PRO A 51 -7.38 0.47 6.14
N ILE A 52 -8.09 0.18 5.06
CA ILE A 52 -7.81 -0.95 4.17
C ILE A 52 -7.34 -0.43 2.82
N ILE A 53 -6.10 -0.78 2.46
CA ILE A 53 -5.51 -0.46 1.17
C ILE A 53 -4.90 -1.71 0.53
N ALA A 54 -4.86 -1.72 -0.80
CA ALA A 54 -4.14 -2.71 -1.57
C ALA A 54 -3.05 -2.03 -2.40
N VAL A 55 -1.82 -2.51 -2.27
CA VAL A 55 -0.65 -1.95 -2.95
C VAL A 55 -0.10 -2.95 -3.95
N SER A 56 -0.04 -2.56 -5.21
CA SER A 56 0.63 -3.29 -6.28
C SER A 56 1.95 -2.61 -6.62
N ILE A 57 3.02 -3.40 -6.69
CA ILE A 57 4.32 -2.94 -7.15
C ILE A 57 4.83 -3.87 -8.24
N THR A 58 5.28 -3.28 -9.33
CA THR A 58 5.99 -4.00 -10.40
C THR A 58 7.31 -3.31 -10.71
N THR A 59 8.29 -4.08 -11.15
CA THR A 59 9.63 -3.62 -11.57
C THR A 59 10.07 -4.48 -12.75
N THR A 60 11.01 -3.98 -13.53
CA THR A 60 11.75 -4.82 -14.48
C THR A 60 12.67 -5.77 -13.71
N VAL A 61 12.45 -7.08 -13.84
CA VAL A 61 13.33 -8.12 -13.28
C VAL A 61 14.22 -8.66 -14.40
N PRO A 62 15.56 -8.69 -14.22
CA PRO A 62 16.47 -9.23 -15.24
C PRO A 62 16.17 -10.69 -15.60
N LEU A 63 16.44 -11.06 -16.85
CA LEU A 63 16.27 -12.43 -17.32
C LEU A 63 17.07 -13.42 -16.46
N GLY A 64 16.45 -14.55 -16.12
CA GLY A 64 17.06 -15.58 -15.27
C GLY A 64 17.09 -15.24 -13.77
N LYS A 65 16.49 -14.13 -13.33
CA LYS A 65 16.30 -13.78 -11.92
C LYS A 65 14.82 -13.87 -11.54
N ILE A 66 14.59 -14.22 -10.28
CA ILE A 66 13.24 -14.23 -9.68
C ILE A 66 13.31 -13.38 -8.42
N TRP A 67 12.59 -12.26 -8.42
CA TRP A 67 12.44 -11.40 -7.26
C TRP A 67 11.01 -11.48 -6.75
N LYS A 68 10.86 -11.67 -5.44
CA LYS A 68 9.56 -11.70 -4.76
C LYS A 68 9.34 -10.47 -3.89
N TYR A 69 10.40 -9.85 -3.42
CA TYR A 69 10.34 -8.74 -2.47
C TYR A 69 10.30 -7.39 -3.20
N ALA A 70 9.39 -6.50 -2.78
CA ALA A 70 9.15 -5.21 -3.42
C ALA A 70 9.54 -4.00 -2.54
N GLY A 71 9.89 -4.22 -1.27
CA GLY A 71 10.27 -3.13 -0.37
C GLY A 71 9.39 -3.04 0.87
N TYR A 72 9.38 -1.87 1.49
CA TYR A 72 8.58 -1.57 2.67
C TYR A 72 7.62 -0.42 2.39
N LEU A 73 6.42 -0.51 2.98
CA LEU A 73 5.51 0.62 3.15
C LEU A 73 5.64 1.14 4.58
N SER A 74 5.75 2.46 4.71
CA SER A 74 5.65 3.16 5.99
C SER A 74 4.43 4.07 5.97
N ARG A 75 3.79 4.22 7.13
CA ARG A 75 2.68 5.15 7.33
C ARG A 75 3.13 6.36 8.13
N SER A 76 2.65 7.55 7.77
CA SER A 76 2.81 8.77 8.55
C SER A 76 1.46 9.41 8.83
N LEU A 77 1.31 9.92 10.05
CA LEU A 77 0.13 10.67 10.49
C LEU A 77 0.53 12.13 10.67
N THR A 78 -0.38 13.04 10.33
CA THR A 78 -0.22 14.45 10.70
C THR A 78 -0.77 14.63 12.10
N THR A 79 0.09 14.94 13.05
CA THR A 79 -0.30 15.29 14.42
C THR A 79 -0.36 16.81 14.57
N GLY A 80 -0.90 17.31 15.68
CA GLY A 80 -0.84 18.75 16.01
C GLY A 80 0.58 19.31 16.15
N LEU A 81 1.61 18.44 16.18
CA LEU A 81 3.03 18.77 16.20
C LEU A 81 3.70 18.65 14.81
N GLY A 82 2.92 18.36 13.76
CA GLY A 82 3.39 18.10 12.41
C GLY A 82 3.35 16.62 12.00
N ALA A 83 3.83 16.32 10.79
CA ALA A 83 3.88 14.97 10.25
C ALA A 83 4.87 14.11 11.05
N SER A 84 4.39 12.96 11.53
CA SER A 84 5.19 11.99 12.27
C SER A 84 4.97 10.59 11.70
N PHE A 85 6.06 9.86 11.48
CA PHE A 85 6.00 8.45 11.10
C PHE A 85 5.50 7.64 12.28
N THR A 86 4.58 6.72 12.01
CA THR A 86 3.89 5.97 13.05
C THR A 86 3.39 4.65 12.51
N GLY A 87 3.83 3.59 13.16
CA GLY A 87 3.51 2.21 12.81
C GLY A 87 4.73 1.42 12.35
N GLU A 88 4.55 0.11 12.34
CA GLU A 88 5.53 -0.82 11.81
C GLU A 88 5.57 -0.74 10.28
N ARG A 89 6.74 -1.05 9.72
CA ARG A 89 6.91 -1.11 8.27
C ARG A 89 6.30 -2.39 7.72
N GLU A 90 5.38 -2.24 6.79
CA GLU A 90 4.74 -3.37 6.12
C GLU A 90 5.59 -3.85 4.95
N ARG A 91 5.79 -5.16 4.84
CA ARG A 91 6.58 -5.75 3.75
C ARG A 91 5.74 -5.88 2.49
N LEU A 92 6.27 -5.38 1.38
CA LEU A 92 5.65 -5.47 0.08
C LEU A 92 6.33 -6.55 -0.76
N PHE A 93 5.55 -7.17 -1.62
CA PHE A 93 5.97 -8.24 -2.51
C PHE A 93 5.52 -7.98 -3.94
N LEU A 94 6.32 -8.45 -4.89
CA LEU A 94 6.07 -8.35 -6.33
C LEU A 94 5.08 -9.43 -6.78
N GLY A 95 4.39 -9.15 -7.89
CA GLY A 95 3.53 -10.13 -8.57
C GLY A 95 2.21 -10.44 -7.86
N LYS A 96 1.85 -9.66 -6.84
CA LYS A 96 0.56 -9.74 -6.15
C LYS A 96 0.17 -8.37 -5.57
N PHE A 97 -1.11 -8.23 -5.26
CA PHE A 97 -1.59 -7.15 -4.42
C PHE A 97 -1.22 -7.41 -2.97
N ASN A 98 -0.58 -6.43 -2.34
CA ASN A 98 -0.27 -6.44 -0.92
C ASN A 98 -1.44 -5.79 -0.19
N LEU A 99 -2.28 -6.62 0.43
CA LEU A 99 -3.38 -6.15 1.26
C LEU A 99 -2.84 -5.70 2.62
N ILE A 100 -3.11 -4.46 2.98
CA ILE A 100 -2.70 -3.86 4.25
C ILE A 100 -3.96 -3.42 4.97
N VAL A 101 -4.13 -3.89 6.21
CA VAL A 101 -5.26 -3.56 7.07
C VAL A 101 -4.72 -2.91 8.32
N PHE A 102 -4.93 -1.61 8.45
CA PHE A 102 -4.54 -0.87 9.63
C PHE A 102 -5.60 -1.05 10.73
N ASN A 103 -5.18 -1.53 11.90
CA ASN A 103 -6.08 -1.78 13.02
C ASN A 103 -6.48 -0.51 13.78
N ASP A 104 -5.69 0.55 13.66
CA ASP A 104 -5.79 1.71 14.53
C ASP A 104 -6.00 3.00 13.75
N LEU A 105 -7.11 3.65 14.17
CA LEU A 105 -7.45 5.08 14.07
C LEU A 105 -8.06 5.51 12.72
N ASN A 106 -9.32 5.98 12.79
CA ASN A 106 -10.01 6.77 11.76
C ASN A 106 -9.33 8.15 11.60
N ILE A 107 -8.03 8.16 11.34
CA ILE A 107 -7.24 9.38 11.17
C ILE A 107 -6.62 9.31 9.78
N ASN A 108 -6.72 10.43 9.08
CA ASN A 108 -6.09 10.65 7.79
C ASN A 108 -4.59 10.40 7.86
N TYR A 109 -4.08 9.60 6.94
CA TYR A 109 -2.67 9.23 6.89
C TYR A 109 -2.08 9.37 5.49
N PHE A 110 -0.76 9.47 5.45
CA PHE A 110 0.03 9.36 4.24
C PHE A 110 0.83 8.06 4.26
N VAL A 111 1.25 7.62 3.08
CA VAL A 111 2.10 6.45 2.93
C VAL A 111 3.37 6.80 2.17
N SER A 112 4.46 6.13 2.53
CA SER A 112 5.71 6.17 1.79
C SER A 112 6.18 4.76 1.49
N ILE A 113 6.82 4.59 0.33
CA ILE A 113 7.28 3.29 -0.14
C ILE A 113 8.79 3.37 -0.39
N GLN A 114 9.53 2.50 0.28
CA GLN A 114 10.96 2.32 0.04
C GLN A 114 11.18 1.01 -0.70
N VAL A 115 11.50 1.12 -2.00
CA VAL A 115 11.86 -0.03 -2.83
C VAL A 115 13.32 -0.46 -2.62
N PRO A 116 13.70 -1.69 -2.99
CA PRO A 116 15.08 -2.14 -2.90
C PRO A 116 16.03 -1.37 -3.81
N LYS A 117 17.28 -1.20 -3.36
CA LYS A 117 18.33 -0.45 -4.09
C LYS A 117 18.68 -0.98 -5.49
N TRP A 118 18.28 -2.20 -5.81
CA TRP A 118 18.59 -2.87 -7.08
C TRP A 118 17.44 -2.75 -8.10
N PHE A 119 16.36 -2.04 -7.77
CA PHE A 119 15.30 -1.75 -8.72
C PHE A 119 15.76 -0.67 -9.69
N ILE A 120 15.58 -0.93 -10.99
CA ILE A 120 15.85 0.04 -12.05
C ILE A 120 14.59 0.81 -12.46
N SER A 121 13.42 0.31 -12.06
CA SER A 121 12.12 0.96 -12.20
C SER A 121 11.20 0.49 -11.09
N ALA A 122 10.24 1.31 -10.69
CA ALA A 122 9.19 0.92 -9.77
C ALA A 122 7.87 1.52 -10.25
N ASN A 123 6.93 0.67 -10.67
CA ASN A 123 5.56 1.08 -10.94
C ASN A 123 4.73 0.75 -9.71
N ILE A 124 4.01 1.73 -9.22
CA ILE A 124 3.21 1.62 -8.01
C ILE A 124 1.76 1.92 -8.35
N ALA A 125 0.85 1.14 -7.80
CA ALA A 125 -0.56 1.44 -7.79
C ALA A 125 -1.12 1.15 -6.38
N ILE A 126 -1.88 2.10 -5.85
CA ILE A 126 -2.48 2.01 -4.51
C ILE A 126 -3.97 2.19 -4.65
N TYR A 127 -4.69 1.20 -4.14
CA TYR A 127 -6.14 1.14 -4.12
C TYR A 127 -6.61 1.25 -2.68
N GLN A 128 -7.71 1.96 -2.49
CA GLN A 128 -8.38 2.07 -1.21
C GLN A 128 -9.69 1.29 -1.26
N TYR A 129 -10.02 0.59 -0.18
CA TYR A 129 -11.26 -0.15 -0.07
C TYR A 129 -12.42 0.78 0.33
N GLU A 130 -13.43 0.84 -0.52
CA GLU A 130 -14.67 1.63 -0.36
C GLU A 130 -15.90 0.76 -0.10
N GLY A 131 -15.73 -0.56 -0.04
CA GLY A 131 -16.82 -1.48 0.28
C GLY A 131 -17.26 -1.39 1.74
N THR A 132 -18.30 -2.14 2.08
CA THR A 132 -18.81 -2.19 3.46
C THR A 132 -17.81 -2.88 4.39
N ASP A 133 -17.42 -2.18 5.47
CA ASP A 133 -16.66 -2.74 6.59
C ASP A 133 -17.64 -2.95 7.75
N THR A 134 -18.25 -4.14 7.82
CA THR A 134 -19.16 -4.49 8.92
C THR A 134 -18.44 -5.34 9.94
N THR A 135 -18.51 -4.94 11.20
CA THR A 135 -18.02 -5.78 12.29
C THR A 135 -19.07 -6.82 12.66
N THR A 136 -18.63 -8.00 13.14
CA THR A 136 -19.57 -9.03 13.63
C THR A 136 -20.38 -8.61 14.87
N ILE A 137 -20.10 -7.45 15.45
CA ILE A 137 -20.88 -6.87 16.55
C ILE A 137 -22.05 -6.07 15.98
N GLU A 138 -21.80 -5.19 15.01
CA GLU A 138 -22.86 -4.44 14.32
C GLU A 138 -23.86 -5.38 13.64
N SER A 139 -23.38 -6.43 12.97
CA SER A 139 -24.27 -7.42 12.35
C SER A 139 -25.17 -8.16 13.36
N LYS A 140 -24.73 -8.30 14.62
CA LYS A 140 -25.52 -8.91 15.69
C LYS A 140 -26.50 -7.93 16.32
N ILE A 141 -26.14 -6.65 16.40
CA ILE A 141 -27.02 -5.59 16.91
C ILE A 141 -28.17 -5.36 15.93
N ASP A 142 -27.88 -5.31 14.63
CA ASP A 142 -28.91 -5.15 13.59
C ASP A 142 -29.90 -6.33 13.59
N ALA A 143 -29.39 -7.56 13.69
CA ALA A 143 -30.23 -8.75 13.82
C ALA A 143 -31.11 -8.76 15.09
N LEU A 144 -30.62 -8.22 16.21
CA LEU A 144 -31.40 -8.08 17.43
C LEU A 144 -32.48 -7.00 17.32
N ASN A 145 -32.18 -5.88 16.65
CA ASN A 145 -33.14 -4.81 16.43
C ASN A 145 -34.28 -5.24 15.51
N GLU A 146 -34.01 -6.04 14.48
CA GLU A 146 -35.05 -6.64 13.62
C GLU A 146 -35.96 -7.63 14.37
N LEU A 147 -35.44 -8.34 15.37
CA LEU A 147 -36.19 -9.30 16.19
C LEU A 147 -37.09 -8.64 17.25
N ILE A 148 -36.76 -7.43 17.69
CA ILE A 148 -37.50 -6.69 18.73
C ILE A 148 -38.49 -5.68 18.10
N GLY A 149 -38.25 -5.26 16.86
CA GLY A 149 -39.09 -4.32 16.11
C GLY A 149 -40.20 -4.94 15.25
N GLY A 150 -40.45 -6.25 15.36
CA GLY A 150 -41.52 -6.99 14.66
C GLY A 150 -42.70 -7.35 15.57
#